data_AF-A0A015LGD7-F1
#
_entry.id   AF-A0A015LGD7-F1
#
_cell.length_a   1.000
_cell.length_b   1.000
_cell.length_c   1.000
_cell.angle_alpha   90.00
_cell.angle_beta   90.00
_cell.angle_gamma   90.00
#
_symmetry.space_group_name_H-M   'P 1'
#
loop_
_entity.id
_entity.type
_entity.pdbx_description
1 polymer ?
#
loop_
_entity_poly.entity_id
_entity_poly.type
_entity_poly.pdbx_seq_one_letter_code
_entity_poly.pdbx_strand_id
1 'polypeptide(L)'
;MQQLQSYPELVATLKNDRKFHDFYEHTDGWLIDQENKEHFNEKYGITNIHPLYVDHSGMVVSFLDDRGILFAWCEMTREMDIWGINKMEGIVLKLSNVETMTDANEATRCEFISAILHASIAIAKKETRIKRLMRITLTIFMAL
;
A
#
# COMPACT_ATOMS: atom_id res chain seq x y z
N MET A 1 -10.88 6.60 22.17
CA MET A 1 -11.52 5.70 21.20
C MET A 1 -11.75 6.50 19.93
N GLN A 2 -11.02 6.22 18.85
CA GLN A 2 -11.42 6.74 17.54
C GLN A 2 -12.75 6.05 17.19
N GLN A 3 -13.78 6.82 16.83
CA GLN A 3 -14.99 6.23 16.28
C GLN A 3 -14.62 5.51 14.98
N LEU A 4 -15.10 4.27 14.83
CA LEU A 4 -15.03 3.59 13.53
C LEU A 4 -15.81 4.45 12.54
N GLN A 5 -15.09 4.92 11.51
CA GLN A 5 -15.71 5.62 10.39
C GLN A 5 -16.83 4.76 9.79
N SER A 6 -17.92 5.41 9.41
CA SER A 6 -19.01 4.71 8.74
C SER A 6 -18.57 4.21 7.36
N TYR A 7 -19.25 3.18 6.85
CA TYR A 7 -18.94 2.63 5.53
C TYR A 7 -18.94 3.70 4.40
N PRO A 8 -19.92 4.61 4.30
CA PRO A 8 -19.91 5.65 3.27
C PRO A 8 -18.71 6.60 3.39
N GLU A 9 -18.29 6.93 4.61
CA GLU A 9 -17.10 7.77 4.84
C GLU A 9 -15.83 7.06 4.38
N LEU A 10 -15.66 5.78 4.73
CA LEU A 10 -14.53 4.97 4.28
C LEU A 10 -14.44 4.90 2.74
N VAL A 11 -15.59 4.70 2.07
CA VAL A 11 -15.64 4.69 0.60
C VAL A 11 -15.32 6.07 0.03
N ALA A 12 -15.81 7.15 0.64
CA ALA A 12 -15.49 8.50 0.21
C ALA A 12 -13.98 8.76 0.31
N THR A 13 -13.33 8.37 1.41
CA THR A 13 -11.89 8.45 1.58
C THR A 13 -11.15 7.61 0.53
N LEU A 14 -11.58 6.37 0.28
CA LEU A 14 -11.00 5.51 -0.75
C LEU A 14 -11.06 6.18 -2.14
N LYS A 15 -12.20 6.77 -2.50
CA LYS A 15 -12.38 7.41 -3.79
C LYS A 15 -11.62 8.74 -3.91
N ASN A 16 -11.63 9.56 -2.87
CA ASN A 16 -11.03 10.89 -2.93
C ASN A 16 -9.50 10.86 -2.76
N ASP A 17 -9.00 10.12 -1.76
CA ASP A 17 -7.59 10.15 -1.39
C ASP A 17 -6.78 9.14 -2.19
N ARG A 18 -7.37 7.95 -2.45
CA ARG A 18 -6.73 6.89 -3.23
C ARG A 18 -7.14 6.91 -4.70
N LYS A 19 -8.06 7.79 -5.08
CA LYS A 19 -8.51 8.00 -6.46
C LYS A 19 -9.10 6.75 -7.10
N PHE A 20 -9.79 5.94 -6.30
CA PHE A 20 -10.59 4.84 -6.82
C PHE A 20 -11.89 5.37 -7.42
N HIS A 21 -12.41 4.70 -8.45
CA HIS A 21 -13.75 4.93 -8.98
C HIS A 21 -14.59 3.64 -8.94
N ASP A 22 -15.90 3.78 -9.05
CA ASP A 22 -16.78 2.61 -9.18
C ASP A 22 -16.48 1.89 -10.49
N PHE A 23 -16.49 0.56 -10.44
CA PHE A 23 -16.29 -0.26 -11.63
C PHE A 23 -17.38 0.01 -12.67
N TYR A 24 -16.97 0.23 -13.91
CA TYR A 24 -17.87 0.44 -15.04
C TYR A 24 -17.58 -0.56 -16.16
N GLU A 25 -18.50 -1.50 -16.39
CA GLU A 25 -18.30 -2.65 -17.30
C GLU A 25 -17.80 -2.25 -18.70
N HIS A 26 -18.27 -1.14 -19.24
CA HIS A 26 -17.87 -0.71 -20.58
C HIS A 26 -16.40 -0.26 -20.67
N THR A 27 -15.82 0.30 -19.60
CA THR A 27 -14.42 0.77 -19.60
C THR A 27 -13.48 -0.19 -18.89
N ASP A 28 -13.99 -0.91 -17.91
CA ASP A 28 -13.19 -1.69 -16.95
C ASP A 28 -13.44 -3.20 -17.10
N GLY A 29 -14.42 -3.60 -17.92
CA GLY A 29 -14.82 -4.99 -18.12
C GLY A 29 -13.70 -5.93 -18.54
N TRP A 30 -12.68 -5.38 -19.22
CA TRP A 30 -11.50 -6.11 -19.65
C TRP A 30 -10.65 -6.63 -18.47
N LEU A 31 -10.70 -6.00 -17.29
CA LEU A 31 -9.98 -6.50 -16.09
C LEU A 31 -10.58 -7.81 -15.54
N ILE A 32 -11.84 -8.08 -15.87
CA ILE A 32 -12.59 -9.28 -15.46
C ILE A 32 -13.16 -10.00 -16.69
N ASP A 33 -12.38 -10.03 -17.77
CA ASP A 33 -12.73 -10.78 -18.97
C ASP A 33 -12.73 -12.30 -18.71
N GLN A 34 -13.02 -13.07 -19.76
CA GLN A 34 -13.12 -14.51 -19.64
C GLN A 34 -11.78 -15.17 -19.28
N GLU A 35 -10.66 -14.68 -19.82
CA GLU A 35 -9.32 -15.20 -19.54
C GLU A 35 -8.98 -15.02 -18.05
N ASN A 36 -9.17 -13.81 -17.53
CA ASN A 36 -8.91 -13.51 -16.13
C ASN A 36 -9.86 -14.27 -15.20
N LYS A 37 -11.14 -14.42 -15.55
CA LYS A 37 -12.08 -15.25 -14.78
C LYS A 37 -11.64 -16.71 -14.69
N GLU A 38 -11.19 -17.29 -15.79
CA GLU A 38 -10.65 -18.65 -15.82
C GLU A 38 -9.40 -18.76 -14.95
N HIS A 39 -8.47 -17.80 -15.09
CA HIS A 39 -7.29 -17.72 -14.24
C HIS A 39 -7.63 -17.65 -12.74
N PHE A 40 -8.62 -16.83 -12.37
CA PHE A 40 -9.01 -16.65 -10.98
C PHE A 40 -9.61 -17.91 -10.38
N ASN A 41 -10.41 -18.63 -11.17
CA ASN A 41 -10.98 -19.90 -10.77
C ASN A 41 -9.89 -20.97 -10.61
N GLU A 42 -9.04 -21.16 -11.63
CA GLU A 42 -8.01 -22.20 -11.61
C GLU A 42 -6.99 -22.02 -10.49
N LYS A 43 -6.55 -20.78 -10.27
CA LYS A 43 -5.47 -20.49 -9.33
C LYS A 43 -5.97 -20.21 -7.91
N TYR A 44 -7.11 -19.55 -7.78
CA TYR A 44 -7.60 -19.05 -6.49
C TYR A 44 -8.96 -19.64 -6.07
N GLY A 45 -9.59 -20.45 -6.92
CA GLY A 45 -10.92 -21.02 -6.66
C GLY A 45 -12.03 -19.97 -6.61
N ILE A 46 -11.84 -18.82 -7.27
CA ILE A 46 -12.80 -17.73 -7.33
C ILE A 46 -13.68 -17.92 -8.58
N THR A 47 -14.95 -18.27 -8.38
CA THR A 47 -15.87 -18.60 -9.48
C THR A 47 -16.74 -17.43 -9.90
N ASN A 48 -17.33 -16.72 -8.94
CA ASN A 48 -18.18 -15.55 -9.18
C ASN A 48 -17.52 -14.29 -8.65
N ILE A 49 -17.64 -13.22 -9.43
CA ILE A 49 -16.94 -11.95 -9.20
C ILE A 49 -18.00 -10.84 -9.18
N HIS A 50 -18.03 -10.09 -8.09
CA HIS A 50 -18.85 -8.90 -7.92
C HIS A 50 -17.92 -7.67 -7.89
N PRO A 51 -17.60 -7.08 -9.05
CA PRO A 51 -16.64 -5.97 -9.12
C PRO A 51 -17.16 -4.73 -8.41
N LEU A 52 -16.24 -4.00 -7.77
CA LEU A 52 -16.57 -2.85 -6.92
C LEU A 52 -15.88 -1.59 -7.39
N TYR A 53 -14.55 -1.57 -7.32
CA TYR A 53 -13.77 -0.36 -7.56
C TYR A 53 -12.56 -0.65 -8.40
N VAL A 54 -12.17 0.32 -9.21
CA VAL A 54 -10.94 0.31 -9.97
C VAL A 54 -10.05 1.45 -9.47
N ASP A 55 -8.76 1.21 -9.41
CA ASP A 55 -7.81 2.23 -8.97
C ASP A 55 -7.57 3.29 -10.07
N HIS A 56 -6.88 4.36 -9.69
CA HIS A 56 -6.58 5.47 -10.61
C HIS A 56 -5.74 5.08 -11.83
N SER A 57 -4.99 3.97 -11.76
CA SER A 57 -4.20 3.48 -12.90
C SER A 57 -5.05 2.75 -13.93
N GLY A 58 -6.24 2.27 -13.54
CA GLY A 58 -7.07 1.40 -14.37
C GLY A 58 -6.55 -0.03 -14.46
N MET A 59 -5.52 -0.39 -13.69
CA MET A 59 -4.88 -1.70 -13.75
C MET A 59 -5.22 -2.59 -12.55
N VAL A 60 -5.83 -2.03 -11.50
CA VAL A 60 -6.23 -2.79 -10.31
C VAL A 60 -7.75 -2.75 -10.16
N VAL A 61 -8.39 -3.93 -10.18
CA VAL A 61 -9.82 -4.09 -9.87
C VAL A 61 -9.99 -4.77 -8.53
N SER A 62 -10.81 -4.18 -7.67
CA SER A 62 -11.28 -4.81 -6.43
C SER A 62 -12.68 -5.38 -6.62
N PHE A 63 -12.91 -6.57 -6.05
CA PHE A 63 -14.17 -7.28 -6.20
C PHE A 63 -14.43 -8.20 -5.01
N LEU A 64 -15.70 -8.55 -4.80
CA LEU A 64 -16.11 -9.58 -3.84
C LEU A 64 -16.32 -10.90 -4.58
N ASP A 65 -16.00 -12.01 -3.92
CA ASP A 65 -16.55 -13.31 -4.31
C ASP A 65 -17.88 -13.60 -3.57
N ASP A 66 -18.48 -14.75 -3.85
CA ASP A 66 -19.73 -15.18 -3.20
C ASP A 66 -19.60 -15.42 -1.69
N ARG A 67 -18.38 -15.57 -1.18
CA ARG A 67 -18.11 -15.70 0.26
C ARG A 67 -18.04 -14.32 0.94
N GLY A 68 -18.08 -13.25 0.15
CA GLY A 68 -17.95 -11.87 0.62
C GLY A 68 -16.51 -11.45 0.89
N ILE A 69 -15.50 -12.23 0.48
CA ILE A 69 -14.09 -11.86 0.65
C ILE A 69 -13.74 -10.79 -0.38
N LEU A 70 -13.08 -9.72 0.05
CA LEU A 70 -12.63 -8.63 -0.81
C LEU A 70 -11.23 -8.92 -1.34
N PHE A 71 -11.15 -9.06 -2.66
CA PHE A 71 -9.91 -9.25 -3.39
C PHE A 71 -9.53 -8.00 -4.18
N ALA A 72 -8.27 -7.90 -4.57
CA ALA A 72 -7.82 -7.00 -5.62
C ALA A 72 -6.89 -7.72 -6.60
N TRP A 73 -7.25 -7.66 -7.87
CA TRP A 73 -6.44 -8.14 -8.97
C TRP A 73 -5.63 -7.00 -9.57
N CYS A 74 -4.32 -7.20 -9.74
CA CYS A 74 -3.45 -6.29 -10.46
C CYS A 74 -3.05 -6.90 -11.80
N GLU A 75 -3.56 -6.32 -12.89
CA GLU A 75 -3.29 -6.82 -14.23
C GLU A 75 -1.81 -6.73 -14.61
N MET A 76 -1.11 -5.69 -14.15
CA MET A 76 0.32 -5.51 -14.44
C MET A 76 1.19 -6.61 -13.82
N THR A 77 0.88 -7.04 -12.60
CA THR A 77 1.68 -8.04 -11.88
C THR A 77 1.15 -9.46 -12.05
N ARG A 78 -0.10 -9.61 -12.54
CA ARG A 78 -0.83 -10.87 -12.60
C ARG A 78 -0.93 -11.55 -11.21
N GLU A 79 -1.07 -10.73 -10.18
CA GLU A 79 -1.19 -11.16 -8.79
C GLU A 79 -2.52 -10.73 -8.16
N MET A 80 -2.96 -11.53 -7.20
CA MET A 80 -4.19 -11.34 -6.44
C MET A 80 -3.86 -11.06 -4.99
N ASP A 81 -4.32 -9.93 -4.49
CA ASP A 81 -4.27 -9.57 -3.08
C ASP A 81 -5.61 -9.86 -2.40
N ILE A 82 -5.55 -10.32 -1.15
CA ILE A 82 -6.72 -10.37 -0.28
C ILE A 82 -6.72 -9.08 0.56
N TRP A 83 -7.73 -8.24 0.36
CA TRP A 83 -7.85 -7.01 1.14
C TRP A 83 -8.53 -7.24 2.48
N GLY A 84 -9.52 -8.13 2.55
CA GLY A 84 -10.15 -8.50 3.82
C GLY A 84 -11.27 -9.53 3.66
N ILE A 85 -11.69 -10.16 4.76
CA ILE A 85 -12.74 -11.20 4.74
C ILE A 85 -14.15 -10.62 4.52
N ASN A 86 -14.27 -9.29 4.47
CA ASN A 86 -15.48 -8.58 4.08
C ASN A 86 -15.14 -7.20 3.49
N LYS A 87 -16.14 -6.56 2.89
CA LYS A 87 -16.03 -5.24 2.24
C LYS A 87 -15.55 -4.14 3.19
N MET A 88 -16.03 -4.12 4.44
CA MET A 88 -15.68 -3.10 5.43
C MET A 88 -14.23 -3.22 5.86
N GLU A 89 -13.87 -4.40 6.35
CA GLU A 89 -12.53 -4.72 6.83
C GLU A 89 -11.48 -4.50 5.75
N GLY A 90 -11.76 -4.92 4.52
CA GLY A 90 -10.79 -4.76 3.44
C GLY A 90 -10.53 -3.31 3.05
N ILE A 91 -11.55 -2.43 3.09
CA ILE A 91 -11.35 -1.00 2.86
C ILE A 91 -10.58 -0.37 4.03
N VAL A 92 -10.91 -0.71 5.27
CA VAL A 92 -10.18 -0.21 6.45
C VAL A 92 -8.70 -0.59 6.35
N LEU A 93 -8.39 -1.86 6.09
CA LEU A 93 -7.01 -2.34 5.95
C LEU A 93 -6.27 -1.64 4.80
N LYS A 94 -6.92 -1.44 3.66
CA LYS A 94 -6.33 -0.73 2.52
C LYS A 94 -6.00 0.73 2.86
N LEU A 95 -6.86 1.39 3.63
CA LEU A 95 -6.65 2.77 4.06
C LEU A 95 -5.56 2.88 5.14
N SER A 96 -5.52 1.96 6.10
CA SER A 96 -4.55 1.96 7.21
C SER A 96 -3.13 1.58 6.80
N ASN A 97 -2.96 0.66 5.85
CA ASN A 97 -1.62 0.19 5.43
C ASN A 97 -0.74 1.32 4.88
N VAL A 98 -1.33 2.38 4.35
CA VAL A 98 -0.59 3.54 3.86
C VAL A 98 -0.15 4.47 5.01
N GLU A 99 -0.98 4.64 6.05
CA GLU A 99 -0.57 5.38 7.25
C GLU A 99 0.61 4.67 7.92
N THR A 100 0.51 3.35 8.12
CA THR A 100 1.55 2.56 8.78
C THR A 100 2.85 2.46 7.98
N MET A 101 2.80 2.41 6.65
CA MET A 101 4.03 2.42 5.83
C MET A 101 4.73 3.78 5.86
N THR A 102 3.96 4.87 5.94
CA THR A 102 4.52 6.23 6.04
C THR A 102 5.20 6.41 7.41
N ASP A 103 4.52 6.00 8.47
CA ASP A 103 5.02 6.07 9.85
C ASP A 103 6.18 5.12 10.11
N ALA A 104 6.12 3.88 9.59
CA ALA A 104 7.20 2.90 9.73
C ALA A 104 8.46 3.31 8.95
N ASN A 105 8.32 3.89 7.75
CA ASN A 105 9.45 4.42 7.00
C ASN A 105 10.07 5.62 7.72
N GLU A 106 9.27 6.50 8.31
CA GLU A 106 9.76 7.63 9.10
C GLU A 106 10.44 7.19 10.40
N ALA A 107 9.84 6.25 11.15
CA ALA A 107 10.41 5.68 12.37
C ALA A 107 11.74 4.95 12.07
N THR A 108 11.76 4.10 11.05
CA THR A 108 12.97 3.35 10.65
C THR A 108 14.07 4.31 10.16
N ARG A 109 13.71 5.35 9.40
CA ARG A 109 14.64 6.41 8.98
C ARG A 109 15.21 7.16 10.19
N CYS A 110 14.37 7.50 11.18
CA CYS A 110 14.80 8.17 12.40
C CYS A 110 15.73 7.32 13.26
N GLU A 111 15.45 6.02 13.41
CA GLU A 111 16.32 5.08 14.13
C GLU A 111 17.68 4.93 13.44
N PHE A 112 17.69 4.81 12.11
CA PHE A 112 18.91 4.72 11.32
C PHE A 112 19.76 6.00 11.43
N ILE A 113 19.13 7.19 11.31
CA ILE A 113 19.80 8.49 11.50
C ILE A 113 20.36 8.60 12.92
N SER A 114 19.59 8.20 13.93
CA SER A 114 20.01 8.23 15.33
C SER A 114 21.22 7.33 15.57
N ALA A 115 21.19 6.10 15.05
CA ALA A 115 22.32 5.16 15.14
C ALA A 115 23.60 5.71 14.49
N ILE A 116 23.49 6.32 13.29
CA ILE A 116 24.61 6.98 12.62
C ILE A 116 25.14 8.15 13.43
N LEU A 117 24.26 8.99 13.99
CA LEU A 117 24.66 10.14 14.80
C LEU A 117 25.39 9.69 16.07
N HIS A 118 24.86 8.69 16.78
CA HIS A 118 25.49 8.12 17.97
C HIS A 118 26.85 7.50 17.65
N ALA A 119 26.96 6.73 16.56
CA ALA A 119 28.23 6.16 16.11
C ALA A 119 29.25 7.26 15.74
N SER A 120 28.80 8.30 15.03
CA SER A 120 29.64 9.45 14.63
C SER A 120 30.16 10.21 15.85
N ILE A 121 29.32 10.43 16.85
CA ILE A 121 29.71 11.07 18.12
C ILE A 121 30.68 10.17 18.88
N ALA A 122 30.44 8.86 18.97
CA ALA A 122 31.32 7.93 19.64
C ALA A 122 32.72 7.88 18.98
N ILE A 123 32.77 7.87 17.65
CA ILE A 123 34.02 7.94 16.86
C ILE A 123 34.70 9.29 17.08
N ALA A 124 33.97 10.41 17.02
CA ALA A 124 34.52 11.75 17.22
C ALA A 124 35.07 11.96 18.65
N LYS A 125 34.45 11.33 19.65
CA LYS A 125 34.97 11.32 21.03
C LYS A 125 36.26 10.50 21.16
N LYS A 126 36.50 9.54 20.27
CA LYS A 126 37.67 8.65 20.30
C LYS A 126 38.87 9.23 19.53
N GLU A 127 38.67 10.16 18.58
CA GLU A 127 39.76 10.76 17.80
C GLU A 127 39.77 12.30 17.79
N THR A 128 40.84 12.91 18.29
CA THR A 128 41.11 14.37 18.30
C THR A 128 41.57 14.94 16.94
N ARG A 129 41.00 14.52 15.80
CA ARG A 129 41.30 15.11 14.46
C ARG A 129 40.04 15.25 13.57
N ILE A 130 39.24 16.26 13.91
CA ILE A 130 37.79 16.41 13.62
C ILE A 130 37.39 16.83 12.19
N LYS A 131 38.27 17.38 11.34
CA LYS A 131 37.78 18.14 10.16
C LYS A 131 37.43 17.32 8.90
N ARG A 132 37.91 16.07 8.77
CA ARG A 132 37.74 15.28 7.53
C ARG A 132 36.51 14.37 7.55
N LEU A 133 36.12 13.87 8.72
CA LEU A 133 34.97 12.98 8.91
C LEU A 133 33.63 13.70 8.80
N MET A 134 33.44 14.86 9.46
CA MET A 134 32.19 15.65 9.32
C MET A 134 31.87 16.04 7.87
N ARG A 135 32.90 16.28 7.03
CA ARG A 135 32.70 16.58 5.60
C ARG A 135 32.18 15.37 4.82
N ILE A 136 32.65 14.15 5.12
CA ILE A 136 32.19 12.94 4.43
C ILE A 136 30.75 12.62 4.83
N THR A 137 30.38 12.76 6.11
CA THR A 137 29.01 12.54 6.57
C THR A 137 28.03 13.56 5.99
N LEU A 138 28.42 14.83 5.86
CA LEU A 138 27.57 15.88 5.26
C LEU A 138 27.41 15.69 3.74
N THR A 139 28.44 15.21 3.03
CA THR A 139 28.37 14.92 1.59
C THR A 139 27.51 13.70 1.29
N ILE A 140 27.54 12.66 2.12
CA ILE A 140 26.64 11.50 1.99
C ILE A 140 25.18 11.90 2.29
N PHE A 141 24.95 12.82 3.23
CA PHE A 141 23.62 13.32 3.58
C PHE A 141 23.01 14.25 2.52
N MET A 142 23.80 14.94 1.69
CA MET A 142 23.31 15.76 0.57
C MET A 142 23.13 14.99 -0.74
N ALA A 143 23.56 13.74 -0.81
CA ALA A 143 23.47 12.88 -2.00
C ALA A 143 22.35 11.83 -1.92
N LEU A 144 21.61 11.79 -0.81
CA LEU A 144 20.36 11.06 -0.60
C LEU A 144 19.20 12.05 -0.57
#